data_AF-A0A1F7SM74-F1
#
_entry.id   AF-A0A1F7SM74-F1
#
_cell.length_a   1.000
_cell.length_b   1.000
_cell.length_c   1.000
_cell.angle_alpha   90.00
_cell.angle_beta   90.00
_cell.angle_gamma   90.00
#
_symmetry.space_group_name_H-M   'P 1'
#
loop_
_entity.id
_entity.type
_entity.pdbx_description
1 polymer ?
#
loop_
_entity_poly.entity_id
_entity_poly.type
_entity_poly.pdbx_seq_one_letter_code
_entity_poly.pdbx_strand_id
1 'polypeptide(L)'
;MSFKEKISLILAITLSLITFSVSSEVTDKEISSLLKSAQEFKEKKQFDKEVESYKKASELDPKNAGIYVLLGNAYYYEMSKLQEAMQAFSKATFLDPKNIEAHIGIGRYFEIINQFKAAYDEYKKASEINPQSPLPHKRMGFVLIDMQKYDEAINELKKSLELDPKDSDIHLILSTIYASQGNNNEAEKEMEAYKGLKGIK
;
A
#
# COMPACT_ATOMS: atom_id res chain seq x y z
N MET A 1 -3.76 34.61 42.99
CA MET A 1 -4.95 34.36 42.16
C MET A 1 -6.16 34.18 43.05
N SER A 2 -7.17 35.02 42.92
CA SER A 2 -8.39 34.98 43.73
C SER A 2 -9.25 33.75 43.40
N PHE A 3 -10.17 33.38 44.31
CA PHE A 3 -11.11 32.28 44.08
C PHE A 3 -11.97 32.49 42.81
N LYS A 4 -12.35 33.75 42.53
CA LYS A 4 -13.06 34.13 41.30
C LYS A 4 -12.22 33.94 40.04
N GLU A 5 -10.93 34.29 40.08
CA GLU A 5 -10.00 34.06 38.95
C GLU A 5 -9.81 32.56 38.67
N LYS A 6 -9.79 31.71 39.70
CA LYS A 6 -9.70 30.24 39.54
C LYS A 6 -10.93 29.66 38.84
N ILE A 7 -12.13 30.09 39.23
CA ILE A 7 -13.38 29.64 38.59
C ILE A 7 -13.46 30.11 37.14
N SER A 8 -13.11 31.39 36.88
CA SER A 8 -13.14 31.95 35.53
C SER A 8 -12.17 31.22 34.59
N LEU A 9 -10.98 30.85 35.08
CA LEU A 9 -9.99 30.11 34.31
C LEU A 9 -10.47 28.68 33.98
N ILE A 10 -11.07 27.99 34.96
CA ILE A 10 -11.61 26.64 34.75
C ILE A 10 -12.73 26.66 33.70
N LEU A 11 -13.66 27.61 33.78
CA LEU A 11 -14.75 27.73 32.81
C LEU A 11 -14.25 28.02 31.39
N ALA A 12 -13.22 28.87 31.25
CA ALA A 12 -12.61 29.17 29.96
C ALA A 12 -11.93 27.93 29.34
N ILE A 13 -11.21 27.15 30.16
CA ILE A 13 -10.58 25.90 29.71
C ILE A 13 -11.65 24.87 29.30
N THR A 14 -12.69 24.68 30.11
CA THR A 14 -13.75 23.71 29.78
C THR A 14 -14.50 24.11 28.52
N LEU A 15 -14.79 25.41 28.32
CA LEU A 15 -15.45 25.88 27.11
C LEU A 15 -14.55 25.69 25.88
N SER A 16 -13.25 25.99 25.99
CA SER A 16 -12.28 25.77 24.91
C SER A 16 -12.12 24.29 24.56
N LEU A 17 -12.19 23.38 25.54
CA LEU A 17 -12.13 21.94 25.30
C LEU A 17 -13.40 21.43 24.61
N ILE A 18 -14.58 21.92 25.02
CA ILE A 18 -15.85 21.57 24.38
C ILE A 18 -15.91 22.09 22.94
N THR A 19 -15.49 23.33 22.69
CA THR A 19 -15.47 23.87 21.33
C THR A 19 -14.48 23.12 20.44
N PHE A 20 -13.31 22.76 20.98
CA PHE A 20 -12.34 21.92 20.27
C PHE A 20 -12.90 20.53 19.95
N SER A 21 -13.53 19.84 20.91
CA SER A 21 -14.08 18.50 20.69
C SER A 21 -15.24 18.49 19.69
N VAL A 22 -16.11 19.49 19.73
CA VAL A 22 -17.21 19.62 18.76
C VAL A 22 -16.65 19.95 17.38
N SER A 23 -15.63 20.82 17.29
CA SER A 23 -14.97 21.14 16.03
C SER A 23 -14.31 19.90 15.42
N SER A 24 -13.62 19.08 16.22
CA SER A 24 -13.00 17.84 15.72
C SER A 24 -14.03 16.84 15.22
N GLU A 25 -15.15 16.68 15.95
CA GLU A 25 -16.22 15.75 15.53
C GLU A 25 -16.87 16.16 14.21
N VAL A 26 -17.07 17.46 13.99
CA VAL A 26 -17.58 17.99 12.71
C VAL A 26 -16.58 17.71 11.59
N THR A 27 -15.29 17.99 11.80
CA THR A 27 -14.23 17.74 10.81
C THR A 27 -14.11 16.26 10.47
N ASP A 28 -14.19 15.35 11.45
CA ASP A 28 -14.13 13.91 11.23
C ASP A 28 -15.30 13.40 10.38
N LYS A 29 -16.50 13.95 10.61
CA LYS A 29 -17.69 13.62 9.83
C LYS A 29 -17.60 14.14 8.39
N GLU A 30 -17.05 15.34 8.20
CA GLU A 30 -16.81 15.92 6.88
C GLU A 30 -15.78 15.11 6.10
N ILE A 31 -14.66 14.74 6.71
CA ILE A 31 -13.65 13.86 6.10
C ILE A 31 -14.30 12.54 5.70
N SER A 32 -15.03 11.89 6.62
CA SER A 32 -15.72 10.63 6.35
C SER A 32 -16.69 10.73 5.17
N SER A 33 -17.42 11.85 5.07
CA SER A 33 -18.31 12.13 3.94
C SER A 33 -17.53 12.27 2.62
N LEU A 34 -16.41 13.00 2.63
CA LEU A 34 -15.57 13.17 1.45
C LEU A 34 -14.95 11.85 0.98
N LEU A 35 -14.47 11.02 1.91
CA LEU A 35 -13.93 9.69 1.59
C LEU A 35 -15.00 8.78 0.99
N LYS A 36 -16.23 8.83 1.52
CA LYS A 36 -17.36 8.08 0.95
C LYS A 36 -17.70 8.55 -0.46
N SER A 37 -17.80 9.87 -0.68
CA SER A 37 -18.03 10.42 -2.02
C SER A 37 -16.92 10.05 -3.00
N ALA A 38 -15.66 10.06 -2.56
CA ALA A 38 -14.53 9.63 -3.37
C ALA A 38 -14.69 8.18 -3.85
N GLN A 39 -15.07 7.28 -2.94
CA GLN A 39 -15.34 5.87 -3.27
C GLN A 39 -16.51 5.73 -4.27
N GLU A 40 -17.59 6.49 -4.09
CA GLU A 40 -18.71 6.49 -5.04
C GLU A 40 -18.30 7.01 -6.43
N PHE A 41 -17.42 8.02 -6.48
CA PHE A 41 -16.87 8.52 -7.74
C PHE A 41 -15.96 7.50 -8.40
N LYS A 42 -15.13 6.78 -7.64
CA LYS A 42 -14.30 5.68 -8.13
C LYS A 42 -15.14 4.60 -8.79
N GLU A 43 -16.22 4.16 -8.15
CA GLU A 43 -17.15 3.15 -8.69
C GLU A 43 -17.81 3.61 -10.00
N LYS A 44 -18.10 4.90 -10.11
CA LYS A 44 -18.63 5.54 -11.32
C LYS A 44 -17.56 5.89 -12.36
N LYS A 45 -16.29 5.54 -12.10
CA LYS A 45 -15.12 5.90 -12.93
C LYS A 45 -14.94 7.41 -13.15
N GLN A 46 -15.39 8.23 -12.20
CA GLN A 46 -15.24 9.68 -12.20
C GLN A 46 -13.96 10.09 -11.45
N PHE A 47 -12.81 9.65 -11.96
CA PHE A 47 -11.53 9.70 -11.24
C PHE A 47 -11.05 11.11 -10.87
N ASP A 48 -11.36 12.13 -11.68
CA ASP A 48 -11.03 13.52 -11.32
C ASP A 48 -11.76 13.96 -10.04
N LYS A 49 -13.04 13.56 -9.88
CA LYS A 49 -13.84 13.88 -8.70
C LYS A 49 -13.47 13.05 -7.48
N GLU A 50 -13.07 11.79 -7.69
CA GLU A 50 -12.47 10.95 -6.66
C GLU A 50 -11.26 11.65 -6.04
N VAL A 51 -10.29 12.04 -6.88
CA VAL A 51 -9.06 12.72 -6.44
C VAL A 51 -9.36 14.07 -5.80
N GLU A 52 -10.29 14.85 -6.35
CA GLU A 52 -10.69 16.13 -5.74
C GLU A 52 -11.26 15.92 -4.32
N SER A 53 -12.06 14.88 -4.12
CA SER A 53 -12.64 14.55 -2.81
C SER A 53 -11.56 14.13 -1.81
N TYR A 54 -10.60 13.30 -2.22
CA TYR A 54 -9.47 12.96 -1.37
C TYR A 54 -8.56 14.15 -1.06
N LYS A 55 -8.33 15.07 -2.02
CA LYS A 55 -7.56 16.30 -1.80
C LYS A 55 -8.21 17.18 -0.73
N LYS A 56 -9.52 17.43 -0.84
CA LYS A 56 -10.29 18.15 0.18
C LYS A 56 -10.18 17.47 1.55
N ALA A 57 -10.27 16.14 1.59
CA ALA A 57 -10.08 15.39 2.83
C ALA A 57 -8.67 15.58 3.41
N SER A 58 -7.62 15.60 2.57
CA SER A 58 -6.25 15.87 3.01
C SER A 58 -5.99 17.31 3.46
N GLU A 59 -6.79 18.27 2.99
CA GLU A 59 -6.71 19.66 3.47
C GLU A 59 -7.29 19.79 4.88
N LEU A 60 -8.33 19.01 5.18
CA LEU A 60 -8.95 18.94 6.50
C LEU A 60 -8.10 18.15 7.52
N ASP A 61 -7.46 17.06 7.09
CA ASP A 61 -6.52 16.29 7.90
C ASP A 61 -5.19 16.01 7.16
N PRO A 62 -4.27 17.00 7.15
CA PRO A 62 -2.98 16.89 6.44
C PRO A 62 -1.98 15.93 7.10
N LYS A 63 -2.32 15.33 8.24
CA LYS A 63 -1.48 14.35 8.94
C LYS A 63 -1.96 12.91 8.78
N ASN A 64 -3.08 12.70 8.08
CA ASN A 64 -3.60 11.37 7.82
C ASN A 64 -2.86 10.68 6.67
N ALA A 65 -1.92 9.79 7.00
CA ALA A 65 -1.20 9.00 6.01
C ALA A 65 -2.15 8.20 5.10
N GLY A 66 -3.27 7.71 5.62
CA GLY A 66 -4.24 6.90 4.87
C GLY A 66 -4.88 7.65 3.70
N ILE A 67 -5.17 8.95 3.86
CA ILE A 67 -5.72 9.76 2.76
C ILE A 67 -4.69 9.90 1.62
N TYR A 68 -3.41 10.06 1.95
CA TYR A 68 -2.35 10.12 0.95
C TYR A 68 -2.10 8.77 0.26
N VAL A 69 -2.31 7.64 0.94
CA VAL A 69 -2.33 6.32 0.29
C VAL A 69 -3.48 6.22 -0.72
N LEU A 70 -4.68 6.69 -0.35
CA LEU A 70 -5.84 6.69 -1.26
C LEU A 70 -5.59 7.57 -2.49
N LEU A 71 -5.03 8.77 -2.31
CA LEU A 71 -4.59 9.64 -3.41
C LEU A 71 -3.56 8.94 -4.31
N GLY A 72 -2.54 8.33 -3.71
CA GLY A 72 -1.50 7.63 -4.46
C GLY A 72 -2.08 6.49 -5.31
N ASN A 73 -3.00 5.72 -4.74
CA ASN A 73 -3.69 4.64 -5.44
C ASN A 73 -4.57 5.16 -6.58
N ALA A 74 -5.35 6.22 -6.38
CA ALA A 74 -6.17 6.81 -7.43
C ALA A 74 -5.31 7.33 -8.59
N TYR A 75 -4.21 8.02 -8.29
CA TYR A 75 -3.27 8.47 -9.31
C TYR A 75 -2.59 7.33 -10.06
N TYR A 76 -2.17 6.29 -9.35
CA TYR A 76 -1.44 5.16 -9.92
C TYR A 76 -2.35 4.30 -10.79
N TYR A 77 -3.48 3.82 -10.24
CA TYR A 77 -4.33 2.81 -10.88
C TYR A 77 -5.31 3.40 -11.88
N GLU A 78 -5.91 4.53 -11.55
CA GLU A 78 -7.06 5.03 -12.29
C GLU A 78 -6.68 6.10 -13.31
N MET A 79 -5.63 6.88 -13.02
CA MET A 79 -5.21 8.00 -13.86
C MET A 79 -3.86 7.82 -14.56
N SER A 80 -3.09 6.79 -14.20
CA SER A 80 -1.72 6.58 -14.68
C SER A 80 -0.79 7.80 -14.49
N LYS A 81 -1.03 8.59 -13.43
CA LYS A 81 -0.27 9.78 -13.06
C LYS A 81 0.83 9.41 -12.06
N LEU A 82 1.91 8.82 -12.59
CA LEU A 82 2.93 8.16 -11.77
C LEU A 82 3.68 9.11 -10.82
N GLN A 83 3.96 10.34 -11.26
CA GLN A 83 4.67 11.34 -10.46
C GLN A 83 3.82 11.81 -9.27
N GLU A 84 2.54 12.09 -9.51
CA GLU A 84 1.60 12.45 -8.45
C GLU A 84 1.36 11.29 -7.49
N ALA A 85 1.30 10.05 -7.99
CA ALA A 85 1.24 8.85 -7.16
C ALA A 85 2.45 8.76 -6.24
N MET A 86 3.66 8.91 -6.80
CA MET A 86 4.91 8.89 -6.03
C MET A 86 4.95 9.97 -4.94
N GLN A 87 4.52 11.19 -5.26
CA GLN A 87 4.44 12.29 -4.28
C GLN A 87 3.47 11.95 -3.14
N ALA A 88 2.29 11.41 -3.47
CA ALA A 88 1.29 11.03 -2.47
C ALA A 88 1.78 9.89 -1.58
N PHE A 89 2.33 8.80 -2.14
CA PHE A 89 2.89 7.72 -1.34
C PHE A 89 4.09 8.17 -0.50
N SER A 90 4.96 9.03 -1.02
CA SER A 90 6.07 9.60 -0.25
C SER A 90 5.59 10.46 0.92
N LYS A 91 4.49 11.19 0.74
CA LYS A 91 3.86 11.93 1.84
C LYS A 91 3.28 10.98 2.88
N ALA A 92 2.66 9.87 2.46
CA ALA A 92 2.15 8.85 3.36
C ALA A 92 3.27 8.21 4.19
N THR A 93 4.39 7.81 3.59
CA THR A 93 5.54 7.23 4.33
C THR A 93 6.24 8.25 5.22
N PHE A 94 6.23 9.54 4.87
CA PHE A 94 6.73 10.59 5.75
C PHE A 94 5.88 10.76 7.01
N LEU A 95 4.54 10.67 6.87
CA LEU A 95 3.60 10.80 7.99
C LEU A 95 3.53 9.53 8.84
N ASP A 96 3.56 8.37 8.20
CA ASP A 96 3.58 7.06 8.82
C ASP A 96 4.64 6.18 8.16
N PRO A 97 5.86 6.12 8.70
CA PRO A 97 6.94 5.29 8.20
C PRO A 97 6.67 3.78 8.28
N LYS A 98 5.57 3.35 8.91
CA LYS A 98 5.15 1.95 8.97
C LYS A 98 3.97 1.66 8.04
N ASN A 99 3.62 2.58 7.13
CA ASN A 99 2.53 2.36 6.20
C ASN A 99 2.93 1.40 5.08
N ILE A 100 2.50 0.14 5.19
CA ILE A 100 2.86 -0.94 4.27
C ILE A 100 2.40 -0.64 2.83
N GLU A 101 1.16 -0.18 2.64
CA GLU A 101 0.63 0.09 1.30
C GLU A 101 1.36 1.25 0.62
N ALA A 102 1.78 2.27 1.39
CA ALA A 102 2.60 3.36 0.85
C ALA A 102 3.97 2.85 0.37
N HIS A 103 4.66 2.01 1.15
CA HIS A 103 5.91 1.39 0.72
C HIS A 103 5.72 0.51 -0.52
N ILE A 104 4.63 -0.28 -0.57
CA ILE A 104 4.29 -1.05 -1.77
C ILE A 104 4.04 -0.14 -2.98
N GLY A 105 3.33 0.97 -2.80
CA GLY A 105 3.07 1.96 -3.86
C GLY A 105 4.34 2.60 -4.41
N ILE A 106 5.30 2.95 -3.55
CA ILE A 106 6.62 3.46 -3.97
C ILE A 106 7.41 2.36 -4.69
N GLY A 107 7.39 1.12 -4.18
CA GLY A 107 8.02 -0.02 -4.83
C GLY A 107 7.53 -0.22 -6.27
N ARG A 108 6.20 -0.19 -6.45
CA ARG A 108 5.53 -0.27 -7.76
C ARG A 108 5.95 0.85 -8.71
N TYR A 109 6.05 2.08 -8.20
CA TYR A 109 6.56 3.21 -8.98
C TYR A 109 7.98 2.93 -9.50
N PHE A 110 8.88 2.46 -8.64
CA PHE A 110 10.26 2.14 -9.02
C PHE A 110 10.34 0.97 -10.01
N GLU A 111 9.47 -0.04 -9.89
CA GLU A 111 9.37 -1.12 -10.89
C GLU A 111 9.06 -0.56 -12.28
N ILE A 112 8.04 0.30 -12.40
CA ILE A 112 7.62 0.86 -13.71
C ILE A 112 8.77 1.64 -14.38
N ILE A 113 9.57 2.36 -13.60
CA ILE A 113 10.70 3.13 -14.14
C ILE A 113 12.01 2.31 -14.19
N ASN A 114 11.92 0.98 -14.07
CA ASN A 114 13.04 0.03 -14.11
C ASN A 114 14.15 0.29 -13.07
N GLN A 115 13.81 0.94 -11.96
CA GLN A 115 14.71 1.15 -10.82
C GLN A 115 14.58 -0.02 -9.84
N PHE A 116 14.89 -1.23 -10.32
CA PHE A 116 14.62 -2.49 -9.62
C PHE A 116 15.23 -2.56 -8.21
N LYS A 117 16.46 -2.06 -8.02
CA LYS A 117 17.08 -2.05 -6.68
C LYS A 117 16.27 -1.21 -5.68
N ALA A 118 15.79 -0.03 -6.10
CA ALA A 118 14.96 0.82 -5.25
C ALA A 118 13.59 0.18 -4.98
N ALA A 119 12.99 -0.47 -5.98
CA ALA A 119 11.75 -1.23 -5.79
C ALA A 119 11.91 -2.35 -4.74
N TYR A 120 12.97 -3.16 -4.87
CA TYR A 120 13.29 -4.22 -3.92
C TYR A 120 13.44 -3.68 -2.49
N ASP A 121 14.14 -2.56 -2.30
CA ASP A 121 14.37 -1.98 -0.98
C ASP A 121 13.07 -1.50 -0.32
N GLU A 122 12.13 -0.95 -1.09
CA GLU A 122 10.81 -0.56 -0.57
C GLU A 122 9.93 -1.78 -0.24
N TYR A 123 9.96 -2.83 -1.05
CA TYR A 123 9.26 -4.07 -0.73
C TYR A 123 9.85 -4.79 0.49
N LYS A 124 11.17 -4.70 0.67
CA LYS A 124 11.82 -5.21 1.87
C LYS A 124 11.37 -4.46 3.12
N LYS A 125 11.23 -3.13 3.07
CA LYS A 125 10.64 -2.37 4.20
C LYS A 125 9.22 -2.85 4.49
N ALA A 126 8.40 -3.04 3.45
CA ALA A 126 7.02 -3.54 3.61
C ALA A 126 6.97 -4.94 4.28
N SER A 127 7.89 -5.86 3.92
CA SER A 127 7.97 -7.19 4.55
C SER A 127 8.49 -7.14 5.98
N GLU A 128 9.42 -6.23 6.30
CA GLU A 128 9.90 -6.02 7.68
C GLU A 128 8.80 -5.46 8.59
N ILE A 129 7.90 -4.62 8.06
CA ILE A 129 6.76 -4.07 8.81
C ILE A 129 5.69 -5.14 9.05
N ASN A 130 5.35 -5.94 8.03
CA ASN A 130 4.42 -7.06 8.17
C ASN A 130 5.00 -8.36 7.59
N PRO A 131 5.67 -9.17 8.43
CA PRO A 131 6.28 -10.43 8.01
C PRO A 131 5.28 -11.52 7.59
N GLN A 132 3.98 -11.33 7.84
CA GLN A 132 2.94 -12.30 7.49
C GLN A 132 2.26 -11.97 6.14
N SER A 133 2.73 -10.94 5.43
CA SER A 133 2.20 -10.59 4.11
C SER A 133 2.95 -11.32 3.00
N PRO A 134 2.29 -12.13 2.15
CA PRO A 134 2.95 -12.75 0.99
C PRO A 134 3.33 -11.74 -0.09
N LEU A 135 2.57 -10.65 -0.22
CA LEU A 135 2.68 -9.72 -1.35
C LEU A 135 4.07 -9.07 -1.49
N PRO A 136 4.71 -8.54 -0.44
CA PRO A 136 6.07 -8.02 -0.54
C PRO A 136 7.10 -9.06 -1.03
N HIS A 137 7.01 -10.30 -0.55
CA HIS A 137 7.88 -11.39 -0.99
C HIS A 137 7.67 -11.74 -2.47
N LYS A 138 6.40 -11.82 -2.92
CA LYS A 138 6.07 -11.98 -4.34
C LYS A 138 6.69 -10.88 -5.21
N ARG A 139 6.54 -9.63 -4.79
CA ARG A 139 7.06 -8.47 -5.53
C ARG A 139 8.59 -8.43 -5.55
N MET A 140 9.26 -8.71 -4.42
CA MET A 140 10.72 -8.86 -4.40
C MET A 140 11.19 -9.97 -5.35
N GLY A 141 10.49 -11.11 -5.40
CA GLY A 141 10.79 -12.18 -6.34
C GLY A 141 10.72 -11.73 -7.81
N PHE A 142 9.69 -10.96 -8.18
CA PHE A 142 9.54 -10.45 -9.55
C PHE A 142 10.64 -9.46 -9.92
N VAL A 143 10.93 -8.51 -9.04
CA VAL A 143 12.03 -7.56 -9.23
C VAL A 143 13.38 -8.26 -9.35
N LEU A 144 13.61 -9.32 -8.59
CA LEU A 144 14.83 -10.12 -8.69
C LEU A 144 14.94 -10.88 -10.01
N ILE A 145 13.81 -11.33 -10.59
CA ILE A 145 13.78 -11.91 -11.94
C ILE A 145 14.20 -10.87 -12.99
N ASP A 146 13.68 -9.64 -12.90
CA ASP A 146 14.06 -8.55 -13.82
C ASP A 146 15.55 -8.18 -13.68
N MET A 147 16.11 -8.36 -12.48
CA MET A 147 17.55 -8.24 -12.22
C MET A 147 18.37 -9.49 -12.59
N GLN A 148 17.75 -10.54 -13.14
CA GLN A 148 18.37 -11.84 -13.48
C GLN A 148 18.99 -12.57 -12.27
N LYS A 149 18.52 -12.28 -11.06
CA LYS A 149 18.95 -12.89 -9.80
C LYS A 149 18.04 -14.06 -9.43
N TYR A 150 18.05 -15.10 -10.25
CA TYR A 150 17.07 -16.19 -10.18
C TYR A 150 17.06 -16.96 -8.85
N ASP A 151 18.22 -17.24 -8.26
CA ASP A 151 18.28 -17.99 -7.00
C ASP A 151 17.72 -17.17 -5.82
N GLU A 152 18.01 -15.87 -5.79
CA GLU A 152 17.41 -14.95 -4.81
C GLU A 152 15.89 -14.85 -5.04
N ALA A 153 15.45 -14.79 -6.30
CA ALA A 153 14.02 -14.74 -6.66
C ALA A 153 13.28 -15.98 -6.17
N ILE A 154 13.83 -17.18 -6.40
CA ILE A 154 13.25 -18.44 -5.92
C ILE A 154 13.04 -18.40 -4.40
N ASN A 155 14.01 -17.90 -3.63
CA ASN A 155 13.89 -17.83 -2.18
C ASN A 155 12.75 -16.91 -1.74
N GLU A 156 12.61 -15.73 -2.35
CA GLU A 156 11.52 -14.80 -2.01
C GLU A 156 10.15 -15.33 -2.48
N LEU A 157 10.08 -15.94 -3.66
CA LEU A 157 8.85 -16.56 -4.16
C LEU A 157 8.41 -17.76 -3.30
N LYS A 158 9.35 -18.57 -2.80
CA LYS A 158 9.06 -19.65 -1.84
C LYS A 158 8.51 -19.11 -0.52
N LYS A 159 9.11 -18.06 0.05
CA LYS A 159 8.54 -17.40 1.26
C LYS A 159 7.12 -16.89 1.01
N SER A 160 6.85 -16.34 -0.18
CA SER A 160 5.49 -15.95 -0.54
C SER A 160 4.53 -17.14 -0.56
N LEU A 161 4.95 -18.30 -1.09
CA LEU A 161 4.13 -19.54 -1.09
C LEU A 161 4.01 -20.19 0.29
N GLU A 162 4.98 -20.02 1.19
CA GLU A 162 4.84 -20.43 2.59
C GLU A 162 3.70 -19.67 3.28
N LEU A 163 3.51 -18.40 2.93
CA LEU A 163 2.46 -17.53 3.46
C LEU A 163 1.12 -17.66 2.72
N ASP A 164 1.14 -17.88 1.40
CA ASP A 164 -0.04 -18.18 0.56
C ASP A 164 0.25 -19.32 -0.43
N PRO A 165 0.00 -20.58 -0.02
CA PRO A 165 0.28 -21.76 -0.86
C PRO A 165 -0.61 -21.89 -2.10
N LYS A 166 -1.61 -21.02 -2.29
CA LYS A 166 -2.58 -21.12 -3.39
C LYS A 166 -2.29 -20.17 -4.54
N ASP A 167 -1.19 -19.42 -4.47
CA ASP A 167 -0.78 -18.51 -5.54
C ASP A 167 -0.22 -19.31 -6.74
N SER A 168 -1.14 -19.72 -7.62
CA SER A 168 -0.81 -20.49 -8.82
C SER A 168 0.22 -19.79 -9.70
N ASP A 169 0.22 -18.46 -9.74
CA ASP A 169 1.10 -17.72 -10.65
C ASP A 169 2.56 -17.88 -10.22
N ILE A 170 2.83 -17.97 -8.92
CA ILE A 170 4.17 -18.22 -8.40
C ILE A 170 4.65 -19.63 -8.77
N HIS A 171 3.79 -20.65 -8.66
CA HIS A 171 4.14 -22.02 -9.09
C HIS A 171 4.53 -22.06 -10.58
N LEU A 172 3.78 -21.37 -11.45
CA LEU A 172 4.12 -21.29 -12.87
C LEU A 172 5.49 -20.61 -13.09
N ILE A 173 5.76 -19.52 -12.38
CA ILE A 173 7.03 -18.79 -12.49
C ILE A 173 8.19 -19.66 -11.99
N LEU A 174 8.07 -20.29 -10.82
CA LEU A 174 9.10 -21.19 -10.29
C LEU A 174 9.37 -22.35 -11.24
N SER A 175 8.33 -22.96 -11.82
CA SER A 175 8.50 -24.04 -12.81
C SER A 175 9.34 -23.59 -14.01
N THR A 176 9.11 -22.35 -14.48
CA THR A 176 9.83 -21.76 -15.62
C THR A 176 11.29 -21.48 -15.27
N ILE A 177 11.55 -20.95 -14.07
CA ILE A 177 12.91 -20.68 -13.60
C ILE A 177 13.68 -21.99 -13.41
N TYR A 178 13.08 -23.01 -12.78
CA TYR A 178 13.75 -24.30 -12.60
C TYR A 178 14.03 -24.99 -13.94
N ALA A 179 13.09 -24.95 -14.89
CA ALA A 179 13.29 -25.52 -16.22
C ALA A 179 14.46 -24.84 -16.95
N SER A 180 14.60 -23.51 -16.86
CA SER A 180 15.71 -22.79 -17.49
C SER A 180 17.07 -23.09 -16.84
N GLN A 181 17.07 -23.45 -15.56
CA GLN A 181 18.26 -23.91 -14.84
C GLN A 181 18.57 -25.41 -15.05
N GLY A 182 17.70 -26.17 -15.73
CA GLY A 182 17.83 -27.62 -15.91
C GLY A 182 17.40 -28.46 -14.71
N ASN A 183 16.78 -27.84 -13.70
CA ASN A 183 16.24 -28.49 -12.51
C ASN A 183 14.86 -29.11 -12.81
N ASN A 184 14.87 -30.16 -13.64
CA ASN A 184 13.65 -30.71 -14.24
C ASN A 184 12.65 -31.27 -13.20
N ASN A 185 13.13 -31.88 -12.11
CA ASN A 185 12.26 -32.46 -11.09
C ASN A 185 11.48 -31.38 -10.33
N GLU A 186 12.18 -30.32 -9.93
CA GLU A 186 11.56 -29.15 -9.29
C GLU A 186 10.61 -28.43 -10.24
N ALA A 187 11.00 -28.29 -11.52
CA ALA A 187 10.14 -27.70 -12.54
C ALA A 187 8.83 -28.46 -12.70
N GLU A 188 8.89 -29.80 -12.81
CA GLU A 188 7.73 -30.67 -12.92
C GLU A 188 6.83 -30.56 -11.69
N LYS A 189 7.40 -30.61 -10.48
CA LYS A 189 6.65 -30.45 -9.23
C LYS A 189 5.88 -29.14 -9.16
N GLU A 190 6.53 -28.02 -9.48
CA GLU A 190 5.87 -26.70 -9.45
C GLU A 190 4.80 -26.60 -10.56
N MET A 191 5.04 -27.19 -11.73
CA MET A 191 4.06 -27.25 -12.82
C MET A 191 2.83 -28.08 -12.44
N GLU A 192 3.01 -29.21 -11.76
CA GLU A 192 1.90 -30.02 -11.23
C GLU A 192 1.06 -29.24 -10.21
N ALA A 193 1.71 -28.52 -9.29
CA ALA A 193 1.03 -27.65 -8.33
C ALA A 193 0.20 -26.56 -9.04
N TYR A 194 0.78 -25.90 -10.05
CA TYR A 194 0.07 -24.93 -10.89
C TYR A 194 -1.17 -25.54 -11.56
N LYS A 195 -1.00 -26.69 -12.24
CA LYS A 195 -2.11 -27.39 -12.92
C LYS A 195 -3.21 -27.79 -11.94
N GLY A 196 -2.83 -28.34 -10.78
CA GLY A 196 -3.76 -28.71 -9.72
C GLY A 196 -4.60 -27.53 -9.23
N LEU A 197 -3.98 -26.36 -9.00
CA LEU A 197 -4.67 -25.14 -8.59
C LEU A 197 -5.58 -24.55 -9.68
N LYS A 198 -5.21 -24.68 -10.96
CA LYS A 198 -6.02 -24.22 -12.11
C LYS A 198 -7.07 -25.23 -12.58
N GLY A 199 -7.07 -26.46 -12.05
CA GLY A 199 -7.95 -27.53 -12.50
C GLY A 199 -7.63 -28.03 -13.93
N ILE A 200 -6.38 -27.88 -14.36
CA ILE A 200 -5.89 -28.34 -15.66
C ILE A 200 -5.50 -29.82 -15.52
N LYS A 201 -6.00 -30.67 -16.43
CA LYS A 201 -5.67 -32.10 -16.49
C LYS A 201 -4.40 -32.35 -17.31
#